data_AF-A0A924ABQ0-F1
#
_entry.id   AF-A0A924ABQ0-F1
#
_cell.length_a   1.000
_cell.length_b   1.000
_cell.length_c   1.000
_cell.angle_alpha   90.00
_cell.angle_beta   90.00
_cell.angle_gamma   90.00
#
_symmetry.space_group_name_H-M   'P 1'
#
loop_
_entity.id
_entity.type
_entity.pdbx_description
1 polymer ?
#
loop_
_entity_poly.entity_id
_entity_poly.type
_entity_poly.pdbx_seq_one_letter_code
_entity_poly.pdbx_strand_id
1 'polypeptide(L)' 'MRTSFDFPDPLFRHLKSRAALEGSSLRDLVVALVERGLAAPEAPPAAREPADLPSVSLGAPMALPAKSLTNARLSGFLDD' A
#
# COMPACT_ATOMS: atom_id res chain seq x y z
N MET A 1 7.10 6.76 33.49
CA MET A 1 5.97 7.62 33.94
C MET A 1 4.65 6.91 33.63
N ARG A 2 3.57 7.20 34.36
CA ARG A 2 2.23 6.69 34.04
C ARG A 2 1.56 7.70 33.11
N THR A 3 1.20 7.26 31.91
CA THR A 3 0.53 8.07 30.90
C THR A 3 -0.77 7.39 30.50
N SER A 4 -1.84 8.16 30.38
CA SER A 4 -3.14 7.67 29.90
C SER A 4 -3.27 8.02 28.42
N PHE A 5 -3.65 7.05 27.60
CA PHE A 5 -3.91 7.22 26.17
C PHE A 5 -5.30 6.66 25.87
N ASP A 6 -6.10 7.42 25.13
CA ASP A 6 -7.41 6.98 24.67
C ASP A 6 -7.28 6.31 23.30
N PHE A 7 -7.85 5.11 23.19
CA PHE A 7 -7.88 4.34 21.95
C PHE A 7 -9.33 4.02 21.58
N PRO A 8 -9.70 4.07 20.28
CA PRO A 8 -10.95 3.51 19.83
C PRO A 8 -11.06 2.03 20.19
N ASP A 9 -12.24 1.56 20.60
CA ASP A 9 -12.49 0.16 20.96
C ASP A 9 -11.93 -0.87 19.95
N PRO A 10 -12.14 -0.72 18.62
CA PRO A 10 -11.60 -1.69 17.66
C PRO A 10 -10.07 -1.73 17.67
N LEU A 11 -9.40 -0.58 17.83
CA LEU A 11 -7.94 -0.52 17.91
C LEU A 11 -7.43 -1.19 19.19
N PHE A 12 -8.10 -0.95 20.31
CA PHE A 12 -7.72 -1.53 21.59
C PHE A 12 -7.85 -3.06 21.59
N ARG A 13 -8.89 -3.61 20.97
CA ARG A 13 -9.04 -5.07 20.77
C ARG A 13 -7.90 -5.65 19.96
N HIS A 14 -7.53 -4.97 18.88
CA HIS A 14 -6.44 -5.41 18.01
C HIS A 14 -5.07 -5.37 18.72
N LEU A 15 -4.81 -4.34 19.52
CA LEU A 15 -3.59 -4.28 20.35
C LEU A 15 -3.53 -5.42 21.36
N LYS A 16 -4.66 -5.75 22.01
CA LYS A 16 -4.74 -6.89 22.93
C LYS A 16 -4.47 -8.23 22.24
N SER A 17 -5.10 -8.48 21.09
CA SER A 17 -4.87 -9.72 20.35
C SER A 17 -3.41 -9.86 19.93
N ARG A 18 -2.79 -8.75 19.47
CA ARG A 18 -1.39 -8.72 19.08
C ARG A 18 -0.46 -9.00 20.26
N ALA A 19 -0.69 -8.36 21.41
CA ALA A 19 0.11 -8.60 22.62
C ALA A 19 0.03 -10.07 23.07
N ALA A 20 -1.17 -10.67 23.03
CA ALA A 20 -1.34 -12.09 23.32
C ALA A 20 -0.59 -13.01 22.35
N LEU A 21 -0.63 -12.71 21.04
CA LEU A 21 0.07 -13.49 20.01
C LEU A 21 1.59 -13.38 20.13
N GLU A 22 2.10 -12.20 20.49
CA GLU A 22 3.54 -11.96 20.66
C GLU A 22 4.06 -12.38 22.05
N GLY A 23 3.17 -12.82 22.96
CA GLY A 23 3.55 -13.18 24.33
C GLY A 23 4.08 -12.01 25.15
N SER A 24 3.73 -10.77 24.77
CA SER A 24 4.21 -9.53 25.39
C SER A 24 3.10 -8.86 26.19
N SER A 25 3.48 -7.97 27.12
CA SER A 25 2.47 -7.15 27.80
C SER A 25 1.96 -6.07 26.84
N LEU A 26 0.68 -5.69 26.99
CA LEU A 26 0.09 -4.60 26.21
C LEU A 26 0.89 -3.30 26.33
N ARG A 27 1.44 -3.03 27.53
CA ARG A 27 2.27 -1.86 27.78
C ARG A 27 3.54 -1.89 26.93
N ASP A 28 4.26 -3.02 26.95
CA ASP A 28 5.55 -3.13 26.24
C ASP A 28 5.34 -3.07 24.72
N LEU A 29 4.26 -3.70 24.22
CA LEU A 29 3.85 -3.59 22.83
C LEU A 29 3.60 -2.13 22.43
N VAL A 30 2.83 -1.39 23.22
CA VAL A 30 2.52 0.02 22.93
C VAL A 30 3.79 0.87 22.93
N VAL A 31 4.68 0.68 23.91
CA VAL A 31 5.97 1.41 23.95
C VAL A 31 6.79 1.12 22.69
N ALA A 32 6.96 -0.15 22.33
CA ALA A 32 7.73 -0.53 21.14
C ALA A 32 7.12 0.01 19.84
N LEU A 33 5.79 0.03 19.74
CA LEU A 33 5.10 0.60 18.57
C LEU A 33 5.28 2.13 18.50
N VAL A 34 5.22 2.83 19.63
CA VAL A 34 5.44 4.28 19.68
C VAL A 34 6.89 4.63 19.34
N GLU A 35 7.86 3.92 19.92
CA GLU A 35 9.28 4.11 19.61
C GLU A 35 9.57 3.87 18.13
N ARG A 36 9.00 2.80 17.56
CA ARG A 36 9.11 2.50 16.13
C ARG A 36 8.46 3.57 15.26
N GLY A 37 7.29 4.07 15.66
CA GLY A 37 6.58 5.11 14.94
C GLY A 37 7.34 6.44 14.93
N LEU A 38 8.03 6.77 16.03
CA LEU A 38 8.86 7.97 16.14
C LEU A 38 10.20 7.84 15.42
N ALA A 39 10.75 6.63 15.33
CA ALA A 39 12.00 6.35 14.61
C ALA A 39 11.77 6.13 13.10
N ALA A 40 10.53 5.89 12.67
CA ALA A 40 10.22 5.69 11.26
C ALA A 40 10.48 6.99 10.49
N PRO A 41 11.30 6.98 9.43
CA PRO A 41 11.41 8.12 8.54
C PRO A 41 10.04 8.43 7.95
N GLU A 42 9.74 9.72 7.75
CA GLU A 42 8.51 10.15 7.10
C GLU A 42 8.43 9.50 5.73
N ALA A 43 7.57 8.48 5.60
CA ALA A 43 7.47 7.74 4.35
C ALA A 43 6.98 8.73 3.29
N PRO A 44 7.73 8.92 2.18
CA PRO A 44 7.20 9.70 1.07
C PRO A 44 5.85 9.08 0.67
N PRO A 45 4.85 9.90 0.30
CA PRO A 45 3.56 9.38 -0.11
C PRO A 45 3.82 8.29 -1.14
N ALA A 46 3.30 7.09 -0.88
CA ALA A 46 3.62 5.90 -1.66
C ALA A 46 3.42 6.23 -3.14
N ALA A 47 4.53 6.44 -3.84
CA ALA A 47 4.52 6.52 -5.28
C ALA A 47 3.94 5.18 -5.71
N ARG A 48 2.79 5.22 -6.39
CA ARG A 48 2.10 4.03 -6.83
C ARG A 48 3.03 3.37 -7.84
N GLU A 49 3.86 2.43 -7.38
CA GLU A 49 4.73 1.69 -8.28
C GLU A 49 3.82 1.04 -9.32
N PRO A 50 4.10 1.22 -10.62
CA PRO A 50 3.31 0.58 -11.65
C PRO A 50 3.34 -0.92 -11.37
N ALA A 51 2.16 -1.51 -11.16
CA ALA A 51 2.04 -2.93 -10.91
C ALA A 51 2.74 -3.69 -12.05
N ASP A 52 3.49 -4.72 -11.70
CA ASP A 52 4.17 -5.56 -12.69
C ASP A 52 3.10 -6.40 -13.41
N LEU A 53 2.56 -5.84 -14.48
CA LEU A 53 1.51 -6.45 -15.27
C LEU A 53 2.14 -7.47 -16.22
N PRO A 54 1.54 -8.67 -16.38
CA PRO A 54 2.00 -9.62 -17.37
C PRO A 54 1.98 -8.98 -18.76
N SER A 55 3.15 -8.87 -19.38
CA SER A 55 3.33 -8.24 -20.69
C SER A 55 3.62 -9.30 -21.76
N VAL A 56 3.11 -9.07 -22.97
CA VAL A 56 3.35 -9.93 -24.14
C VAL A 56 4.13 -9.12 -25.17
N SER A 57 5.29 -9.62 -25.57
CA SER A 57 6.11 -9.04 -26.64
C SER A 57 5.77 -9.72 -27.97
N LEU A 58 5.29 -8.95 -28.94
CA LEU A 58 4.83 -9.47 -30.24
C LEU A 58 5.96 -9.82 -31.22
N GLY A 59 7.24 -9.53 -30.89
CA GLY A 59 8.41 -9.89 -31.70
C GLY A 59 8.51 -9.16 -33.07
N ALA A 60 7.51 -8.38 -33.43
CA ALA A 60 7.44 -7.57 -34.64
C ALA A 60 7.05 -6.12 -34.28
N PRO A 61 7.44 -5.12 -35.09
CA PRO A 61 7.00 -3.75 -34.88
C PRO A 61 5.48 -3.66 -35.01
N MET A 62 4.87 -2.92 -34.08
CA MET A 62 3.43 -2.66 -34.12
C MET A 62 3.08 -1.94 -35.43
N ALA A 63 2.02 -2.39 -36.12
CA ALA A 63 1.56 -1.76 -37.35
C ALA A 63 1.06 -0.32 -37.13
N LEU A 64 0.67 0.01 -35.90
CA LEU A 64 0.21 1.33 -35.50
C LEU A 64 1.30 2.10 -34.73
N PRO A 65 1.49 3.40 -35.01
CA PRO A 65 2.42 4.23 -34.24
C PRO A 65 1.89 4.44 -32.82
N ALA A 66 2.81 4.57 -31.84
CA ALA A 66 2.46 4.70 -30.42
C ALA A 66 1.47 5.83 -30.10
N LYS A 67 1.52 6.94 -30.86
CA LYS A 67 0.59 8.08 -30.71
C LYS A 67 -0.87 7.72 -31.06
N SER A 68 -1.07 6.67 -31.85
CA SER A 68 -2.40 6.16 -32.22
C SER A 68 -2.91 5.08 -31.26
N LEU A 69 -2.05 4.55 -30.37
CA LEU A 69 -2.40 3.56 -29.35
C LEU A 69 -2.96 4.25 -28.08
N THR A 70 -3.99 5.08 -28.27
CA THR A 70 -4.75 5.68 -27.17
C THR A 70 -6.17 5.14 -27.21
N ASN A 71 -6.81 4.99 -26.05
CA ASN A 71 -8.17 4.44 -25.96
C ASN A 71 -9.16 5.19 -26.87
N ALA A 72 -9.05 6.53 -26.94
CA ALA A 72 -9.90 7.36 -27.79
C ALA A 72 -9.72 7.07 -29.29
N ARG A 73 -8.48 6.83 -29.75
CA ARG A 73 -8.18 6.55 -31.16
C ARG A 73 -8.52 5.11 -31.53
N LEU A 74 -8.32 4.16 -30.62
CA LEU A 74 -8.66 2.75 -30.82
C LEU A 74 -10.18 2.54 -30.92
N SER A 75 -10.96 3.25 -30.10
CA SER A 75 -12.43 3.16 -30.14
C SER A 75 -13.01 3.55 -31.51
N GLY A 76 -12.38 4.50 -32.21
CA GLY A 76 -12.83 4.94 -33.52
C GLY A 76 -12.66 3.91 -34.64
N PHE A 77 -11.91 2.82 -34.42
CA PHE A 77 -11.74 1.74 -35.41
C PHE A 77 -12.75 0.60 -35.26
N LEU A 78 -13.60 0.61 -34.22
CA LEU A 78 -14.61 -0.44 -34.00
C LEU A 78 -15.92 -0.21 -34.77
N ASP A 79 -16.15 1.01 -35.28
CA ASP A 79 -17.44 1.47 -35.82
C ASP A 79 -17.51 1.47 -37.37
N ASP A 80 -16.55 0.85 -38.08
CA ASP A 80 -16.54 0.64 -39.54
C ASP A 80 -16.67 -0.85 -39.91
#